data_AF-A0A2N6A9S5-F1
#
_entry.id   AF-A0A2N6A9S5-F1
#
_cell.length_a   1.000
_cell.length_b   1.000
_cell.length_c   1.000
_cell.angle_alpha   90.00
_cell.angle_beta   90.00
_cell.angle_gamma   90.00
#
_symmetry.space_group_name_H-M   'P 1'
#
loop_
_entity.id
_entity.type
_entity.pdbx_description
1 polymer ?
#
loop_
_entity_poly.entity_id
_entity_poly.type
_entity_poly.pdbx_seq_one_letter_code
_entity_poly.pdbx_strand_id
1 'polypeptide(L)'
;MKNNFEIINQEADRRRKKAENENKLSISHWKGELHSHTKTDISKPELPNDIVEHRKGSNCGSIPLEALLSYHNQEMKNEFIAITEHSRDGNTEKAINGMTDWFMGMYLSNVIWLQENFSKNKESLSEDDLEKIKKTANEKAKEVALYGDERIQVILNDIEKVSKSTDIKVFKGVEASLMPDGSLDTEMVERGEFDMVNCSIHPDIDKEKFQPIISSSEKYSDLILKGTENEKVNILSHIGSGLSKGVAENLRWGEFAEKAIKNKVAIEINLKKLITFIYEEVLDYEKYPKDSIEYREVLQSKLRELIPILSSENIRNQLKPYFSQGLKIAINTDEHKNKFIDSTTDKKGTEYSFKPRDLRFWRSMKIVEEYFNKIFSELGVKKENIINTFTKEELEEFFKK
;
A
#
# COMPACT_ATOMS: atom_id res chain seq x y z
N MET A 1 -23.71 -20.63 -15.12
CA MET A 1 -22.74 -19.60 -14.68
C MET A 1 -21.45 -19.55 -15.52
N LYS A 2 -20.91 -20.67 -16.03
CA LYS A 2 -19.69 -20.66 -16.89
C LYS A 2 -19.79 -19.73 -18.11
N ASN A 3 -20.92 -19.66 -18.81
CA ASN A 3 -21.12 -18.79 -19.98
C ASN A 3 -21.00 -17.27 -19.69
N ASN A 4 -21.33 -16.81 -18.48
CA ASN A 4 -21.29 -15.37 -18.19
C ASN A 4 -19.86 -14.87 -17.96
N PHE A 5 -18.97 -15.72 -17.43
CA PHE A 5 -17.57 -15.35 -17.20
C PHE A 5 -16.78 -15.23 -18.51
N GLU A 6 -17.04 -16.11 -19.47
CA GLU A 6 -16.34 -16.10 -20.76
C GLU A 6 -16.67 -14.85 -21.58
N ILE A 7 -17.94 -14.43 -21.60
CA ILE A 7 -18.39 -13.19 -22.25
C ILE A 7 -17.74 -11.95 -21.61
N ILE A 8 -17.66 -11.90 -20.28
CA ILE A 8 -17.06 -10.78 -19.54
C ILE A 8 -15.56 -10.63 -19.86
N ASN A 9 -14.84 -11.76 -19.97
CA ASN A 9 -13.41 -11.74 -20.30
C ASN A 9 -13.17 -11.24 -21.74
N GLN A 10 -13.99 -11.69 -22.69
CA GLN A 10 -13.93 -11.21 -24.08
C GLN A 10 -14.19 -9.69 -24.18
N GLU A 11 -15.12 -9.15 -23.39
CA GLU A 11 -15.40 -7.71 -23.35
C GLU A 11 -14.24 -6.90 -22.75
N ALA A 12 -13.55 -7.44 -21.72
CA ALA A 12 -12.37 -6.81 -21.15
C ALA A 12 -11.19 -6.79 -22.15
N ASP A 13 -10.92 -7.91 -22.81
CA ASP A 13 -9.86 -8.01 -23.81
C ASP A 13 -10.14 -7.17 -25.05
N ARG A 14 -11.41 -7.07 -25.47
CA ARG A 14 -11.83 -6.15 -26.54
C ARG A 14 -11.55 -4.69 -26.15
N ARG A 15 -11.82 -4.31 -24.91
CA ARG A 15 -11.54 -2.95 -24.40
C ARG A 15 -10.04 -2.67 -24.32
N ARG A 16 -9.23 -3.63 -23.89
CA ARG A 16 -7.76 -3.56 -23.94
C ARG A 16 -7.26 -3.29 -25.35
N LYS A 17 -7.61 -4.18 -26.29
CA LYS A 17 -7.21 -4.05 -27.70
C LYS A 17 -7.65 -2.72 -28.32
N LYS A 18 -8.86 -2.24 -27.97
CA LYS A 18 -9.33 -0.92 -28.41
C LYS A 18 -8.48 0.22 -27.84
N ALA A 19 -8.18 0.20 -26.55
CA ALA A 19 -7.34 1.22 -25.92
C ALA A 19 -5.91 1.23 -26.50
N GLU A 20 -5.34 0.04 -26.74
CA GLU A 20 -4.05 -0.13 -27.43
C GLU A 20 -4.09 0.47 -28.84
N ASN A 21 -5.12 0.15 -29.63
CA ASN A 21 -5.28 0.69 -30.98
C ASN A 21 -5.49 2.21 -31.00
N GLU A 22 -6.12 2.78 -29.96
CA GLU A 22 -6.34 4.21 -29.81
C GLU A 22 -5.13 4.94 -29.18
N ASN A 23 -4.07 4.22 -28.82
CA ASN A 23 -2.92 4.72 -28.07
C ASN A 23 -3.33 5.51 -26.81
N LYS A 24 -4.43 5.09 -26.18
CA LYS A 24 -4.92 5.69 -24.93
C LYS A 24 -4.41 4.86 -23.77
N LEU A 25 -3.94 5.53 -22.72
CA LEU A 25 -3.70 4.82 -21.47
C LEU A 25 -5.02 4.21 -20.97
N SER A 26 -4.94 3.02 -20.39
CA SER A 26 -6.08 2.35 -19.79
C SER A 26 -5.59 1.64 -18.55
N ILE A 27 -6.43 1.59 -17.52
CA ILE A 27 -6.22 0.74 -16.34
C ILE A 27 -5.96 -0.72 -16.73
N SER A 28 -6.51 -1.13 -17.86
CA SER A 28 -6.37 -2.48 -18.36
C SER A 28 -4.97 -2.80 -18.88
N HIS A 29 -4.11 -1.79 -19.04
CA HIS A 29 -2.67 -1.92 -19.26
C HIS A 29 -1.86 -2.12 -17.98
N TRP A 30 -2.43 -1.88 -16.80
CA TRP A 30 -1.76 -2.19 -15.54
C TRP A 30 -1.70 -3.70 -15.36
N LYS A 31 -0.48 -4.18 -15.19
CA LYS A 31 -0.13 -5.58 -15.06
C LYS A 31 0.11 -5.99 -13.61
N GLY A 32 0.21 -5.03 -12.68
CA GLY A 32 0.43 -5.37 -11.29
C GLY A 32 0.44 -4.18 -10.33
N GLU A 33 0.52 -4.54 -9.06
CA GLU A 33 0.57 -3.64 -7.89
C GLU A 33 1.99 -3.65 -7.34
N LEU A 34 2.56 -2.49 -7.04
CA LEU A 34 3.93 -2.35 -6.54
C LEU A 34 3.98 -1.73 -5.14
N HIS A 35 2.83 -1.54 -4.49
CA HIS A 35 2.76 -1.12 -3.10
C HIS A 35 1.57 -1.77 -2.41
N SER A 36 1.84 -2.84 -1.66
CA SER A 36 0.82 -3.57 -0.92
C SER A 36 1.34 -4.09 0.41
N HIS A 37 0.42 -4.21 1.37
CA HIS A 37 0.69 -4.61 2.74
C HIS A 37 -0.21 -5.77 3.12
N THR A 38 0.37 -6.76 3.76
CA THR A 38 -0.28 -8.01 4.13
C THR A 38 -0.46 -8.09 5.63
N LYS A 39 -1.30 -9.01 6.07
CA LYS A 39 -1.36 -9.49 7.43
C LYS A 39 -0.57 -10.79 7.44
N THR A 40 0.43 -10.90 8.30
CA THR A 40 1.09 -12.20 8.52
C THR A 40 0.04 -13.23 8.92
N ASP A 41 0.10 -14.40 8.28
CA ASP A 41 -0.80 -15.48 8.62
C ASP A 41 -0.50 -15.98 10.05
N ILE A 42 -1.41 -15.62 10.94
CA ILE A 42 -1.45 -16.07 12.33
C ILE A 42 -2.48 -17.17 12.47
N SER A 43 -2.60 -18.07 11.50
CA SER A 43 -3.50 -19.22 11.58
C SER A 43 -3.15 -20.20 12.72
N LYS A 44 -2.00 -20.04 13.40
CA LYS A 44 -1.48 -20.98 14.42
C LYS A 44 -0.86 -20.45 15.74
N PRO A 45 -0.72 -19.15 16.05
CA PRO A 45 -0.31 -18.75 17.39
C PRO A 45 -1.50 -18.95 18.33
N GLU A 46 -1.29 -19.80 19.33
CA GLU A 46 -2.29 -20.08 20.36
C GLU A 46 -2.34 -18.92 21.37
N LEU A 47 -1.22 -18.19 21.52
CA LEU A 47 -1.08 -17.05 22.43
C LEU A 47 -0.16 -15.93 21.87
N PRO A 48 -0.28 -14.68 22.39
CA PRO A 48 0.64 -13.59 22.07
C PRO A 48 2.13 -13.92 22.32
N ASN A 49 2.45 -14.82 23.25
CA ASN A 49 3.83 -15.26 23.48
C ASN A 49 4.43 -15.95 22.25
N ASP A 50 3.64 -16.72 21.49
CA ASP A 50 4.12 -17.37 20.26
C ASP A 50 4.46 -16.34 19.19
N ILE A 51 3.67 -15.27 19.11
CA ILE A 51 3.92 -14.14 18.20
C ILE A 51 5.24 -13.46 18.57
N VAL A 52 5.44 -13.22 19.86
CA VAL A 52 6.63 -12.55 20.39
C VAL A 52 7.89 -13.40 20.21
N GLU A 53 7.81 -14.69 20.50
CA GLU A 53 8.94 -15.62 20.37
C GLU A 53 9.38 -15.77 18.91
N HIS A 54 8.42 -15.91 17.99
CA HIS A 54 8.71 -16.14 16.59
C HIS A 54 8.77 -14.86 15.75
N ARG A 55 8.60 -13.69 16.38
CA ARG A 55 8.59 -12.36 15.77
C ARG A 55 7.69 -12.24 14.53
N LYS A 56 6.54 -12.92 14.58
CA LYS A 56 5.55 -12.92 13.50
C LYS A 56 4.71 -11.65 13.55
N GLY A 57 4.17 -11.23 12.41
CA GLY A 57 3.17 -10.16 12.36
C GLY A 57 3.49 -9.08 11.35
N SER A 58 2.46 -8.62 10.64
CA SER A 58 2.44 -7.28 10.07
C SER A 58 1.59 -6.43 10.98
N ASN A 59 1.97 -5.17 11.07
CA ASN A 59 1.41 -4.15 11.95
C ASN A 59 0.39 -3.27 11.23
N CYS A 60 0.41 -3.22 9.89
CA CYS A 60 -0.38 -2.28 9.11
C CYS A 60 -1.39 -2.97 8.16
N GLY A 61 -1.04 -4.11 7.57
CA GLY A 61 -1.91 -4.84 6.65
C GLY A 61 -2.93 -5.71 7.38
N SER A 62 -4.13 -5.82 6.81
CA SER A 62 -5.23 -6.63 7.36
C SER A 62 -5.61 -7.84 6.52
N ILE A 63 -4.89 -8.07 5.41
CA ILE A 63 -5.22 -9.08 4.40
C ILE A 63 -4.18 -10.21 4.46
N PRO A 64 -4.55 -11.47 4.75
CA PRO A 64 -3.58 -12.58 4.69
C PRO A 64 -2.86 -12.63 3.33
N LEU A 65 -1.56 -12.91 3.35
CA LEU A 65 -0.71 -12.93 2.13
C LEU A 65 -1.34 -13.80 1.03
N GLU A 66 -1.73 -15.03 1.34
CA GLU A 66 -2.34 -15.97 0.40
C GLU A 66 -3.65 -15.42 -0.19
N ALA A 67 -4.46 -14.75 0.64
CA ALA A 67 -5.72 -14.13 0.21
C ALA A 67 -5.46 -13.01 -0.80
N LEU A 68 -4.47 -12.15 -0.50
CA LEU A 68 -4.07 -11.06 -1.36
C LEU A 68 -3.55 -11.58 -2.70
N LEU A 69 -2.62 -12.53 -2.67
CA LEU A 69 -2.07 -13.13 -3.89
C LEU A 69 -3.15 -13.83 -4.73
N SER A 70 -4.07 -14.56 -4.08
CA SER A 70 -5.21 -15.18 -4.76
C SER A 70 -6.12 -14.15 -5.41
N TYR A 71 -6.44 -13.05 -4.72
CA TYR A 71 -7.24 -11.96 -5.28
C TYR A 71 -6.57 -11.32 -6.51
N HIS A 72 -5.29 -10.98 -6.43
CA HIS A 72 -4.58 -10.37 -7.55
C HIS A 72 -4.45 -11.32 -8.75
N ASN A 73 -4.20 -12.61 -8.51
CA ASN A 73 -4.13 -13.61 -9.56
C ASN A 73 -5.51 -13.86 -10.21
N GLN A 74 -6.52 -14.15 -9.39
CA GLN A 74 -7.79 -14.69 -9.86
C GLN A 74 -8.79 -13.61 -10.27
N GLU A 75 -8.87 -12.50 -9.54
CA GLU A 75 -9.86 -11.45 -9.75
C GLU A 75 -9.29 -10.28 -10.57
N MET A 76 -8.11 -9.78 -10.19
CA MET A 76 -7.48 -8.64 -10.88
C MET A 76 -6.77 -9.06 -12.17
N LYS A 77 -6.37 -10.34 -12.28
CA LYS A 77 -5.56 -10.88 -13.38
C LYS A 77 -4.22 -10.14 -13.54
N ASN A 78 -3.62 -9.76 -12.41
CA ASN A 78 -2.30 -9.16 -12.40
C ASN A 78 -1.24 -10.22 -12.74
N GLU A 79 -0.23 -9.82 -13.52
CA GLU A 79 0.96 -10.60 -13.79
C GLU A 79 1.91 -10.60 -12.58
N PHE A 80 1.96 -9.51 -11.83
CA PHE A 80 2.85 -9.37 -10.68
C PHE A 80 2.22 -8.58 -9.51
N ILE A 81 2.85 -8.73 -8.34
CA ILE A 81 2.59 -7.94 -7.14
C ILE A 81 3.89 -7.77 -6.35
N ALA A 82 4.10 -6.62 -5.73
CA ALA A 82 5.12 -6.44 -4.70
C ALA A 82 4.48 -6.36 -3.32
N ILE A 83 4.99 -7.16 -2.38
CA ILE A 83 4.66 -7.07 -0.96
C ILE A 83 5.70 -6.15 -0.34
N THR A 84 5.29 -4.97 0.13
CA THR A 84 6.16 -3.88 0.55
C THR A 84 5.79 -3.43 1.95
N GLU A 85 5.90 -4.33 2.91
CA GLU A 85 5.64 -4.00 4.31
C GLU A 85 6.49 -2.81 4.74
N HIS A 86 5.93 -1.97 5.61
CA HIS A 86 6.74 -0.97 6.29
C HIS A 86 7.90 -1.65 7.00
N SER A 87 9.12 -1.15 6.84
CA SER A 87 10.29 -1.61 7.60
C SER A 87 10.09 -1.40 9.11
N ARG A 88 9.54 -0.25 9.48
CA ARG A 88 9.15 0.12 10.85
C ARG A 88 7.76 0.74 10.87
N ASP A 89 7.03 0.53 11.96
CA ASP A 89 5.73 1.19 12.18
C ASP A 89 5.82 2.71 12.10
N GLY A 90 5.08 3.27 11.14
CA GLY A 90 4.95 4.71 10.96
C GLY A 90 4.50 5.44 12.23
N ASN A 91 3.65 4.83 13.06
CA ASN A 91 3.16 5.39 14.31
C ASN A 91 3.23 4.33 15.42
N THR A 92 4.33 4.34 16.18
CA THR A 92 4.61 3.32 17.21
C THR A 92 3.50 3.22 18.26
N GLU A 93 2.93 4.34 18.70
CA GLU A 93 1.85 4.32 19.70
C GLU A 93 0.58 3.65 19.16
N LYS A 94 0.17 4.02 17.94
CA LYS A 94 -0.99 3.42 17.28
C LYS A 94 -0.78 1.94 17.02
N ALA A 95 0.43 1.54 16.62
CA ALA A 95 0.79 0.14 16.42
C ALA A 95 0.71 -0.64 17.74
N ILE A 96 1.30 -0.13 18.82
CA ILE A 96 1.22 -0.73 20.15
C ILE A 96 -0.24 -0.88 20.58
N ASN A 97 -1.08 0.14 20.39
CA ASN A 97 -2.50 0.08 20.77
C ASN A 97 -3.26 -0.97 19.94
N GLY A 98 -3.08 -0.98 18.62
CA GLY A 98 -3.71 -1.99 17.75
C GLY A 98 -3.27 -3.42 18.08
N MET A 99 -1.99 -3.63 18.38
CA MET A 99 -1.47 -4.92 18.83
C MET A 99 -1.95 -5.30 20.23
N THR A 100 -2.09 -4.33 21.13
CA THR A 100 -2.66 -4.54 22.47
C THR A 100 -4.08 -5.08 22.34
N ASP A 101 -4.93 -4.44 21.54
CA ASP A 101 -6.32 -4.88 21.32
C ASP A 101 -6.37 -6.27 20.69
N TRP A 102 -5.48 -6.55 19.74
CA TRP A 102 -5.38 -7.87 19.12
C TRP A 102 -4.94 -8.96 20.12
N PHE A 103 -3.90 -8.70 20.91
CA PHE A 103 -3.41 -9.62 21.94
C PHE A 103 -4.44 -9.83 23.06
N MET A 104 -5.17 -8.79 23.44
CA MET A 104 -6.33 -8.93 24.32
C MET A 104 -7.36 -9.89 23.72
N GLY A 105 -7.69 -9.73 22.43
CA GLY A 105 -8.59 -10.64 21.73
C GLY A 105 -8.12 -12.10 21.75
N MET A 106 -6.82 -12.35 21.60
CA MET A 106 -6.23 -13.68 21.69
C MET A 106 -6.34 -14.27 23.11
N TYR A 107 -5.90 -13.54 24.12
CA TYR A 107 -6.00 -13.98 25.52
C TYR A 107 -7.45 -14.27 25.93
N LEU A 108 -8.37 -13.37 25.60
CA LEU A 108 -9.79 -13.52 25.92
C LEU A 108 -10.48 -14.67 25.17
N SER A 109 -9.88 -15.16 24.09
CA SER A 109 -10.40 -16.30 23.32
C SER A 109 -9.75 -17.63 23.71
N ASN A 110 -8.67 -17.62 24.51
CA ASN A 110 -7.95 -18.81 24.94
C ASN A 110 -8.41 -19.26 26.33
N VAL A 111 -9.30 -20.25 26.37
CA VAL A 111 -9.90 -20.77 27.62
C VAL A 111 -8.86 -21.38 28.55
N ILE A 112 -7.86 -22.08 28.01
CA ILE A 112 -6.81 -22.74 28.81
C ILE A 112 -6.01 -21.67 29.55
N TRP A 113 -5.55 -20.64 28.83
CA TRP A 113 -4.77 -19.55 29.41
C TRP A 113 -5.55 -18.78 30.49
N LEU A 114 -6.83 -18.47 30.25
CA LEU A 114 -7.69 -17.81 31.25
C LEU A 114 -7.85 -18.67 32.51
N GLN A 115 -8.02 -19.98 32.35
CA GLN A 115 -8.14 -20.89 33.49
C GLN A 115 -6.83 -20.98 34.27
N GLU A 116 -5.69 -21.05 33.60
CA GLU A 116 -4.37 -21.15 34.25
C GLU A 116 -3.97 -19.87 34.98
N ASN A 117 -4.28 -18.69 34.43
CA ASN A 117 -3.80 -17.42 34.95
C ASN A 117 -4.80 -16.72 35.89
N PHE A 118 -6.11 -16.97 35.71
CA PHE A 118 -7.17 -16.31 36.47
C PHE A 118 -8.12 -17.28 37.16
N SER A 119 -8.02 -18.59 36.90
CA SER A 119 -8.99 -19.61 37.37
C SER A 119 -10.44 -19.28 37.00
N LYS A 120 -10.62 -18.62 35.84
CA LYS A 120 -11.88 -18.05 35.37
C LYS A 120 -12.07 -18.33 33.88
N ASN A 121 -13.32 -18.32 33.43
CA ASN A 121 -13.69 -18.20 32.02
C ASN A 121 -13.89 -16.72 31.65
N LYS A 122 -14.05 -16.43 30.35
CA LYS A 122 -14.20 -15.05 29.85
C LYS A 122 -15.37 -14.31 30.51
N GLU A 123 -16.48 -14.99 30.74
CA GLU A 123 -17.73 -14.41 31.26
C GLU A 123 -17.65 -14.07 32.77
N SER A 124 -16.68 -14.62 33.50
CA SER A 124 -16.50 -14.40 34.95
C SER A 124 -15.34 -13.45 35.29
N LEU A 125 -14.70 -12.86 34.29
CA LEU A 125 -13.65 -11.86 34.48
C LEU A 125 -14.24 -10.57 35.08
N SER A 126 -13.58 -10.04 36.10
CA SER A 126 -13.86 -8.70 36.63
C SER A 126 -13.16 -7.62 35.81
N GLU A 127 -13.50 -6.36 36.06
CA GLU A 127 -12.79 -5.20 35.48
C GLU A 127 -11.29 -5.24 35.81
N ASP A 128 -10.92 -5.59 37.05
CA ASP A 128 -9.53 -5.77 37.46
C ASP A 128 -8.80 -6.88 36.68
N ASP A 129 -9.49 -7.96 36.32
CA ASP A 129 -8.89 -9.03 35.50
C ASP A 129 -8.64 -8.51 34.07
N LEU A 130 -9.61 -7.80 33.49
CA LEU A 130 -9.48 -7.22 32.15
C LEU A 130 -8.32 -6.20 32.08
N GLU A 131 -8.12 -5.39 33.12
CA GLU A 131 -7.02 -4.44 33.17
C GLU A 131 -5.66 -5.14 33.29
N LYS A 132 -5.57 -6.25 34.05
CA LYS A 132 -4.36 -7.09 34.08
C LYS A 132 -4.06 -7.72 32.72
N ILE A 133 -5.07 -8.28 32.04
CA ILE A 133 -4.92 -8.85 30.69
C ILE A 133 -4.45 -7.78 29.72
N LYS A 134 -5.06 -6.58 29.76
CA LYS A 134 -4.68 -5.45 28.93
C LYS A 134 -3.25 -5.02 29.16
N LYS A 135 -2.81 -4.95 30.42
CA LYS A 135 -1.42 -4.63 30.78
C LYS A 135 -0.45 -5.66 30.19
N THR A 136 -0.71 -6.96 30.38
CA THR A 136 0.12 -8.03 29.80
C THR A 136 0.13 -7.98 28.26
N ALA A 137 -1.02 -7.75 27.64
CA ALA A 137 -1.12 -7.55 26.20
C ALA A 137 -0.30 -6.35 25.72
N ASN A 138 -0.33 -5.23 26.46
CA ASN A 138 0.44 -4.04 26.13
C ASN A 138 1.95 -4.23 26.27
N GLU A 139 2.39 -4.93 27.32
CA GLU A 139 3.80 -5.30 27.51
C GLU A 139 4.30 -6.14 26.34
N LYS A 140 3.54 -7.17 25.95
CA LYS A 140 3.85 -7.99 24.77
C LYS A 140 3.80 -7.19 23.48
N ALA A 141 2.80 -6.31 23.31
CA ALA A 141 2.67 -5.45 22.15
C ALA A 141 3.89 -4.53 21.98
N LYS A 142 4.47 -4.02 23.07
CA LYS A 142 5.71 -3.23 23.01
C LYS A 142 6.92 -4.03 22.56
N GLU A 143 6.99 -5.31 22.93
CA GLU A 143 8.06 -6.21 22.47
C GLU A 143 8.01 -6.41 20.94
N VAL A 144 6.80 -6.39 20.34
CA VAL A 144 6.59 -6.69 18.92
C VAL A 144 6.44 -5.46 18.01
N ALA A 145 5.87 -4.37 18.52
CA ALA A 145 5.66 -3.11 17.77
C ALA A 145 6.98 -2.36 17.50
N LEU A 146 8.06 -2.79 18.17
CA LEU A 146 9.41 -2.26 18.00
C LEU A 146 10.31 -3.19 17.16
N TYR A 147 9.76 -4.23 16.54
CA TYR A 147 10.58 -5.12 15.73
C TYR A 147 11.20 -4.41 14.52
N GLY A 148 12.53 -4.55 14.42
CA GLY A 148 13.31 -4.25 13.22
C GLY A 148 13.35 -5.42 12.23
N ASP A 149 14.50 -5.61 11.59
CA ASP A 149 14.75 -6.54 10.47
C ASP A 149 14.19 -7.97 10.65
N GLU A 150 14.21 -8.53 11.87
CA GLU A 150 13.81 -9.93 12.11
C GLU A 150 12.35 -10.23 11.68
N ARG A 151 11.44 -9.27 11.88
CA ARG A 151 10.04 -9.41 11.44
C ARG A 151 9.94 -9.44 9.92
N ILE A 152 10.67 -8.56 9.25
CA ILE A 152 10.70 -8.47 7.79
C ILE A 152 11.25 -9.79 7.22
N GLN A 153 12.30 -10.35 7.84
CA GLN A 153 12.88 -11.63 7.42
C GLN A 153 11.85 -12.78 7.44
N VAL A 154 10.99 -12.83 8.46
CA VAL A 154 9.89 -13.82 8.52
C VAL A 154 8.94 -13.64 7.35
N ILE A 155 8.56 -12.40 7.04
CA ILE A 155 7.66 -12.08 5.92
C ILE A 155 8.32 -12.44 4.58
N LEU A 156 9.61 -12.18 4.40
CA LEU A 156 10.35 -12.58 3.20
C LEU A 156 10.35 -14.10 3.01
N ASN A 157 10.50 -14.86 4.09
CA ASN A 157 10.43 -16.32 4.04
C ASN A 157 9.03 -16.82 3.68
N ASP A 158 7.98 -16.18 4.21
CA ASP A 158 6.59 -16.49 3.87
C ASP A 158 6.29 -16.17 2.40
N ILE A 159 6.77 -15.03 1.89
CA ILE A 159 6.68 -14.68 0.46
C ILE A 159 7.37 -15.75 -0.40
N GLU A 160 8.57 -16.19 -0.04
CA GLU A 160 9.29 -17.22 -0.80
C GLU A 160 8.51 -18.55 -0.82
N LYS A 161 7.90 -18.91 0.30
CA LYS A 161 7.09 -20.13 0.39
C LYS A 161 5.83 -20.04 -0.46
N VAL A 162 5.06 -18.96 -0.33
CA VAL A 162 3.76 -18.83 -1.00
C VAL A 162 3.94 -18.55 -2.50
N SER A 163 4.98 -17.80 -2.89
CA SER A 163 5.28 -17.51 -4.30
C SER A 163 5.47 -18.77 -5.17
N LYS A 164 5.96 -19.87 -4.58
CA LYS A 164 6.10 -21.18 -5.27
C LYS A 164 4.76 -21.82 -5.65
N SER A 165 3.65 -21.33 -5.10
CA SER A 165 2.31 -21.88 -5.27
C SER A 165 1.36 -20.99 -6.10
N THR A 166 1.86 -19.89 -6.65
CA THR A 166 1.06 -18.93 -7.45
C THR A 166 1.71 -18.65 -8.80
N ASP A 167 0.89 -18.35 -9.80
CA ASP A 167 1.34 -18.04 -11.17
C ASP A 167 1.78 -16.57 -11.34
N ILE A 168 1.48 -15.72 -10.35
CA ILE A 168 1.87 -14.30 -10.37
C ILE A 168 3.29 -14.15 -9.83
N LYS A 169 4.07 -13.25 -10.42
CA LYS A 169 5.38 -12.90 -9.87
C LYS A 169 5.16 -12.12 -8.58
N VAL A 170 5.69 -12.63 -7.47
CA VAL A 170 5.71 -11.92 -6.19
C VAL A 170 7.09 -11.33 -5.99
N PHE A 171 7.19 -10.01 -5.94
CA PHE A 171 8.42 -9.30 -5.60
C PHE A 171 8.52 -9.16 -4.08
N LYS A 172 9.67 -9.55 -3.53
CA LYS A 172 10.05 -9.32 -2.13
C LYS A 172 10.42 -7.85 -1.96
N GLY A 173 9.45 -7.04 -1.57
CA GLY A 173 9.64 -5.60 -1.40
C GLY A 173 9.77 -5.18 0.06
N VAL A 174 10.11 -3.91 0.25
CA VAL A 174 9.97 -3.19 1.52
C VAL A 174 9.54 -1.76 1.24
N GLU A 175 8.73 -1.19 2.12
CA GLU A 175 8.58 0.24 2.23
C GLU A 175 9.47 0.75 3.37
N ALA A 176 10.71 1.10 3.02
CA ALA A 176 11.69 1.65 3.92
C ALA A 176 11.39 3.12 4.25
N SER A 177 11.50 3.49 5.51
CA SER A 177 11.33 4.88 5.93
C SER A 177 12.64 5.64 5.77
N LEU A 178 12.56 6.80 5.14
CA LEU A 178 13.65 7.75 5.01
C LEU A 178 13.71 8.63 6.26
N MET A 179 14.75 8.41 7.05
CA MET A 179 14.96 9.05 8.34
C MET A 179 15.38 10.52 8.20
N PRO A 180 15.25 11.36 9.24
CA PRO A 180 15.57 12.79 9.16
C PRO A 180 16.98 13.13 8.68
N ASP A 181 17.94 12.22 8.87
CA ASP A 181 19.33 12.36 8.40
C ASP A 181 19.52 11.91 6.93
N GLY A 182 18.52 11.26 6.34
CA GLY A 182 18.50 10.71 4.99
C GLY A 182 18.94 9.25 4.88
N SER A 183 19.20 8.58 6.01
CA SER A 183 19.38 7.13 6.04
C SER A 183 18.03 6.40 5.88
N LEU A 184 18.09 5.11 5.54
CA LEU A 184 16.92 4.22 5.60
C LEU A 184 16.87 3.54 6.97
N ASP A 185 15.68 3.27 7.47
CA ASP A 185 15.44 2.74 8.83
C ASP A 185 15.65 1.21 9.00
N THR A 186 16.24 0.55 8.00
CA THR A 186 16.60 -0.87 8.03
C THR A 186 17.90 -1.13 7.28
N GLU A 187 18.77 -1.97 7.85
CA GLU A 187 20.03 -2.37 7.23
C GLU A 187 19.82 -3.43 6.13
N MET A 188 18.67 -4.12 6.09
CA MET A 188 18.34 -5.12 5.08
C MET A 188 18.40 -4.57 3.65
N VAL A 189 18.12 -3.26 3.49
CA VAL A 189 18.23 -2.59 2.20
C VAL A 189 19.69 -2.56 1.73
N GLU A 190 20.62 -2.20 2.61
CA GLU A 190 22.05 -2.18 2.29
C GLU A 190 22.61 -3.59 2.08
N ARG A 191 22.06 -4.59 2.79
CA ARG A 191 22.37 -6.01 2.57
C ARG A 191 21.80 -6.57 1.26
N GLY A 192 20.92 -5.85 0.58
CA GLY A 192 20.35 -6.25 -0.72
C GLY A 192 19.38 -7.43 -0.63
N GLU A 193 18.61 -7.51 0.45
CA GLU A 193 17.70 -8.65 0.69
C GLU A 193 16.36 -8.56 -0.07
N PHE A 194 16.07 -7.38 -0.65
CA PHE A 194 14.83 -7.07 -1.36
C PHE A 194 15.03 -7.08 -2.88
N ASP A 195 13.98 -7.50 -3.59
CA ASP A 195 13.89 -7.35 -5.04
C ASP A 195 13.57 -5.90 -5.42
N MET A 196 12.90 -5.16 -4.53
CA MET A 196 12.49 -3.77 -4.75
C MET A 196 12.39 -3.00 -3.42
N VAL A 197 12.82 -1.73 -3.42
CA VAL A 197 12.72 -0.83 -2.27
C VAL A 197 11.84 0.37 -2.61
N ASN A 198 10.72 0.47 -1.91
CA ASN A 198 9.91 1.68 -1.81
C ASN A 198 10.49 2.53 -0.68
N CYS A 199 10.79 3.79 -0.96
CA CYS A 199 11.29 4.75 0.02
C CYS A 199 10.20 5.78 0.31
N SER A 200 9.90 6.00 1.58
CA SER A 200 8.78 6.84 2.02
C SER A 200 9.20 7.71 3.20
N ILE A 201 8.46 8.78 3.49
CA ILE A 201 8.67 9.57 4.70
C ILE A 201 7.46 9.35 5.60
N HIS A 202 7.71 8.83 6.81
CA HIS A 202 6.70 8.60 7.84
C HIS A 202 6.96 9.50 9.05
N PRO A 203 6.41 10.73 9.09
CA PRO A 203 6.73 11.70 10.12
C PRO A 203 6.44 11.23 11.55
N ASP A 204 5.48 10.32 11.71
CA ASP A 204 5.06 9.80 13.01
C ASP A 204 6.13 8.90 13.69
N ILE A 205 7.16 8.42 12.96
CA ILE A 205 8.24 7.58 13.51
C ILE A 205 9.14 8.36 14.46
N ASP A 206 9.39 9.64 14.13
CA ASP A 206 10.22 10.56 14.91
C ASP A 206 9.64 11.97 14.78
N LYS A 207 8.42 12.14 15.30
CA LYS A 207 7.61 13.34 15.10
C LYS A 207 8.33 14.62 15.46
N GLU A 208 9.09 14.62 16.54
CA GLU A 208 9.84 15.79 17.00
C GLU A 208 10.91 16.21 15.98
N LYS A 209 11.66 15.26 15.42
CA LYS A 209 12.68 15.56 14.40
C LYS A 209 12.08 15.85 13.03
N PHE A 210 10.95 15.23 12.68
CA PHE A 210 10.29 15.47 11.40
C PHE A 210 9.52 16.78 11.36
N GLN A 211 8.96 17.26 12.47
CA GLN A 211 8.15 18.49 12.49
C GLN A 211 8.80 19.70 11.80
N PRO A 212 10.09 20.05 12.06
CA PRO A 212 10.74 21.15 11.35
C PRO A 212 11.02 20.85 9.87
N ILE A 213 11.06 19.57 9.46
CA ILE A 213 11.28 19.15 8.07
C ILE A 213 9.96 19.27 7.29
N ILE A 214 8.87 18.68 7.78
CA ILE A 214 7.56 18.69 7.09
C ILE A 214 6.91 20.08 7.02
N SER A 215 7.41 21.03 7.82
CA SER A 215 6.96 22.43 7.81
C SER A 215 7.76 23.31 6.84
N SER A 216 8.79 22.77 6.16
CA SER A 216 9.68 23.51 5.26
C SER A 216 9.82 22.78 3.93
N SER A 217 9.43 23.43 2.84
CA SER A 217 9.54 22.82 1.50
C SER A 217 11.00 22.55 1.12
N GLU A 218 11.93 23.41 1.53
CA GLU A 218 13.37 23.25 1.31
C GLU A 218 13.91 21.99 2.00
N LYS A 219 13.72 21.88 3.33
CA LYS A 219 14.21 20.73 4.12
C LYS A 219 13.57 19.42 3.69
N TYR A 220 12.26 19.42 3.41
CA TYR A 220 11.58 18.22 2.91
C TYR A 220 12.11 17.84 1.52
N SER A 221 12.41 18.83 0.67
CA SER A 221 13.03 18.57 -0.64
C SER A 221 14.44 18.01 -0.51
N ASP A 222 15.28 18.56 0.38
CA ASP A 222 16.62 18.00 0.64
C ASP A 222 16.53 16.54 1.05
N LEU A 223 15.57 16.22 1.91
CA LEU A 223 15.35 14.86 2.36
C LEU A 223 14.95 13.93 1.20
N ILE A 224 13.93 14.30 0.39
CA ILE A 224 13.53 13.51 -0.78
C ILE A 224 14.69 13.27 -1.74
N LEU A 225 15.51 14.29 -1.98
CA LEU A 225 16.66 14.19 -2.87
C LEU A 225 17.65 13.11 -2.39
N LYS A 226 17.91 13.03 -1.08
CA LYS A 226 18.72 11.93 -0.52
C LYS A 226 18.11 10.56 -0.79
N GLY A 227 16.79 10.42 -0.62
CA GLY A 227 16.08 9.18 -0.96
C GLY A 227 16.18 8.83 -2.45
N THR A 228 16.14 9.84 -3.32
CA THR A 228 16.28 9.68 -4.79
C THR A 228 17.71 9.30 -5.18
N GLU A 229 18.71 9.73 -4.40
CA GLU A 229 20.13 9.48 -4.61
C GLU A 229 20.61 8.13 -4.05
N ASN A 230 19.82 7.49 -3.18
CA ASN A 230 20.13 6.16 -2.70
C ASN A 230 20.04 5.12 -3.83
N GLU A 231 21.13 4.41 -4.08
CA GLU A 231 21.27 3.46 -5.20
C GLU A 231 20.29 2.29 -5.10
N LYS A 232 19.85 1.93 -3.89
CA LYS A 232 18.94 0.79 -3.64
C LYS A 232 17.47 1.16 -3.79
N VAL A 233 17.11 2.44 -3.74
CA VAL A 233 15.70 2.89 -3.80
C VAL A 233 15.16 2.78 -5.22
N ASN A 234 14.05 2.07 -5.43
CA ASN A 234 13.42 1.94 -6.75
C ASN A 234 12.23 2.89 -6.93
N ILE A 235 11.48 3.17 -5.87
CA ILE A 235 10.27 3.99 -5.92
C ILE A 235 10.26 4.97 -4.74
N LEU A 236 9.93 6.24 -4.98
CA LEU A 236 9.60 7.21 -3.94
C LEU A 236 8.09 7.21 -3.72
N SER A 237 7.65 6.72 -2.57
CA SER A 237 6.25 6.49 -2.23
C SER A 237 5.57 7.74 -1.68
N HIS A 238 4.31 7.92 -2.09
CA HIS A 238 3.35 8.96 -1.64
C HIS A 238 3.94 10.33 -1.26
N ILE A 239 4.88 10.83 -2.07
CA ILE A 239 5.56 12.12 -1.85
C ILE A 239 4.54 13.24 -1.61
N GLY A 240 4.73 14.00 -0.53
CA GLY A 240 3.87 15.13 -0.17
C GLY A 240 2.60 14.74 0.58
N SER A 241 2.36 13.44 0.85
CA SER A 241 1.29 13.03 1.74
C SER A 241 1.52 13.58 3.16
N GLY A 242 0.48 14.17 3.75
CA GLY A 242 0.54 14.73 5.10
C GLY A 242 1.13 16.13 5.19
N LEU A 243 1.66 16.68 4.10
CA LEU A 243 2.10 18.07 4.05
C LEU A 243 0.91 19.02 3.88
N SER A 244 1.10 20.27 4.33
CA SER A 244 0.19 21.34 3.93
C SER A 244 0.34 21.61 2.42
N LYS A 245 -0.74 22.05 1.77
CA LYS A 245 -0.75 22.37 0.34
C LYS A 245 0.39 23.32 -0.04
N GLY A 246 0.60 24.37 0.76
CA GLY A 246 1.66 25.34 0.52
C GLY A 246 3.07 24.75 0.57
N VAL A 247 3.34 23.76 1.43
CA VAL A 247 4.65 23.08 1.44
C VAL A 247 4.78 22.17 0.22
N ALA A 248 3.77 21.34 -0.07
CA ALA A 248 3.80 20.39 -1.18
C ALA A 248 3.95 21.07 -2.55
N GLU A 249 3.26 22.20 -2.77
CA GLU A 249 3.32 22.97 -4.02
C GLU A 249 4.68 23.64 -4.28
N ASN A 250 5.46 23.88 -3.23
CA ASN A 250 6.75 24.56 -3.28
C ASN A 250 7.95 23.60 -3.11
N LEU A 251 7.72 22.28 -3.18
CA LEU A 251 8.83 21.33 -3.27
C LEU A 251 9.57 21.49 -4.61
N ARG A 252 10.83 21.08 -4.65
CA ARG A 252 11.71 21.15 -5.84
C ARG A 252 11.42 20.02 -6.83
N TRP A 253 10.19 19.94 -7.33
CA TRP A 253 9.72 18.85 -8.20
C TRP A 253 10.56 18.67 -9.46
N GLY A 254 11.07 19.75 -10.04
CA GLY A 254 11.99 19.68 -11.17
C GLY A 254 13.28 18.92 -10.83
N GLU A 255 13.93 19.27 -9.71
CA GLU A 255 15.15 18.59 -9.25
C GLU A 255 14.89 17.13 -8.88
N PHE A 256 13.73 16.82 -8.28
CA PHE A 256 13.33 15.43 -8.02
C PHE A 256 13.23 14.63 -9.31
N ALA A 257 12.58 15.19 -10.34
CA ALA A 257 12.40 14.51 -11.61
C ALA A 257 13.75 14.26 -12.33
N GLU A 258 14.64 15.25 -12.34
CA GLU A 258 16.00 15.10 -12.88
C GLU A 258 16.77 13.97 -12.21
N LYS A 259 16.78 13.96 -10.87
CA LYS A 259 17.47 12.92 -10.09
C LYS A 259 16.82 11.56 -10.25
N ALA A 260 15.49 11.51 -10.29
CA ALA A 260 14.73 10.29 -10.48
C ALA A 260 15.02 9.66 -11.85
N ILE A 261 15.10 10.45 -12.92
CA ILE A 261 15.53 9.97 -14.24
C ILE A 261 16.96 9.44 -14.17
N LYS A 262 17.90 10.26 -13.65
CA LYS A 262 19.32 9.92 -13.58
C LYS A 262 19.56 8.61 -12.83
N ASN A 263 18.89 8.45 -11.70
CA ASN A 263 19.08 7.32 -10.79
C ASN A 263 18.09 6.19 -11.04
N LYS A 264 17.27 6.25 -12.11
CA LYS A 264 16.23 5.25 -12.43
C LYS A 264 15.27 4.97 -11.27
N VAL A 265 14.79 6.02 -10.60
CA VAL A 265 13.80 5.95 -9.53
C VAL A 265 12.44 6.35 -10.08
N ALA A 266 11.39 5.60 -9.76
CA ALA A 266 10.02 5.99 -10.10
C ALA A 266 9.40 6.86 -8.99
N ILE A 267 8.52 7.79 -9.37
CA ILE A 267 7.71 8.56 -8.41
C ILE A 267 6.33 7.94 -8.28
N GLU A 268 5.87 7.67 -7.07
CA GLU A 268 4.55 7.08 -6.84
C GLU A 268 3.41 8.10 -6.93
N ILE A 269 2.40 7.75 -7.72
CA ILE A 269 1.04 8.24 -7.62
C ILE A 269 0.25 7.27 -6.73
N ASN A 270 0.07 7.66 -5.48
CA ASN A 270 -0.64 6.85 -4.50
C ASN A 270 -2.16 7.06 -4.61
N LEU A 271 -2.91 5.97 -4.80
CA LEU A 271 -4.34 5.99 -5.05
C LEU A 271 -5.21 5.85 -3.79
N LYS A 272 -4.62 5.56 -2.62
CA LYS A 272 -5.37 5.22 -1.41
C LYS A 272 -6.44 6.24 -1.06
N LYS A 273 -6.07 7.53 -0.99
CA LYS A 273 -6.99 8.63 -0.67
C LYS A 273 -8.02 8.83 -1.79
N LEU A 274 -7.60 8.75 -3.05
CA LEU A 274 -8.47 8.93 -4.20
C LEU A 274 -9.54 7.83 -4.28
N ILE A 275 -9.15 6.56 -4.20
CA ILE A 275 -10.07 5.42 -4.25
C ILE A 275 -11.03 5.46 -3.06
N THR A 276 -10.52 5.75 -1.86
CA THR A 276 -11.35 5.86 -0.65
C THR A 276 -12.42 6.94 -0.83
N PHE A 277 -12.02 8.14 -1.27
CA PHE A 277 -12.97 9.23 -1.53
C PHE A 277 -13.99 8.88 -2.62
N ILE A 278 -13.57 8.28 -3.72
CA ILE A 278 -14.51 7.88 -4.78
C ILE A 278 -15.50 6.84 -4.24
N TYR A 279 -15.03 5.86 -3.49
CA TYR A 279 -15.86 4.81 -2.96
C TYR A 279 -16.85 5.30 -1.89
N GLU A 280 -16.38 6.13 -0.95
CA GLU A 280 -17.12 6.55 0.24
C GLU A 280 -17.92 7.84 0.04
N GLU A 281 -17.55 8.69 -0.91
CA GLU A 281 -18.27 9.93 -1.21
C GLU A 281 -18.96 9.86 -2.57
N VAL A 282 -18.19 9.63 -3.65
CA VAL A 282 -18.73 9.73 -5.02
C VAL A 282 -19.73 8.64 -5.37
N LEU A 283 -19.52 7.43 -4.84
CA LEU A 283 -20.35 6.26 -5.10
C LEU A 283 -21.27 5.91 -3.93
N ASP A 284 -21.38 6.80 -2.95
CA ASP A 284 -22.40 6.72 -1.91
C ASP A 284 -23.74 7.23 -2.46
N TYR A 285 -24.48 6.31 -3.07
CA TYR A 285 -25.79 6.61 -3.66
C TYR A 285 -26.89 6.84 -2.62
N GLU A 286 -26.66 6.50 -1.35
CA GLU A 286 -27.59 6.81 -0.25
C GLU A 286 -27.45 8.27 0.14
N LYS A 287 -26.21 8.77 0.21
CA LYS A 287 -25.91 10.17 0.48
C LYS A 287 -26.23 11.08 -0.71
N TYR A 288 -26.05 10.60 -1.95
CA TYR A 288 -26.24 11.40 -3.16
C TYR A 288 -26.92 10.65 -4.30
N PRO A 289 -28.11 11.10 -4.76
CA PRO A 289 -28.83 10.44 -5.85
C PRO A 289 -27.99 10.33 -7.13
N LYS A 290 -28.13 9.21 -7.83
CA LYS A 290 -27.38 8.90 -9.06
C LYS A 290 -27.46 10.01 -10.11
N ASP A 291 -28.56 10.75 -10.19
CA ASP A 291 -28.81 11.74 -11.23
C ASP A 291 -28.45 13.18 -10.84
N SER A 292 -27.83 13.39 -9.67
CA SER A 292 -27.36 14.73 -9.26
C SER A 292 -26.07 15.12 -10.01
N ILE A 293 -26.23 15.92 -11.07
CA ILE A 293 -25.11 16.40 -11.91
C ILE A 293 -24.22 17.38 -11.14
N GLU A 294 -24.83 18.36 -10.45
CA GLU A 294 -24.12 19.39 -9.68
C GLU A 294 -23.19 18.79 -8.62
N TYR A 295 -23.67 17.76 -7.91
CA TYR A 295 -22.88 17.04 -6.93
C TYR A 295 -21.63 16.40 -7.55
N ARG A 296 -21.76 15.78 -8.73
CA ARG A 296 -20.65 15.11 -9.40
C ARG A 296 -19.61 16.10 -9.91
N GLU A 297 -20.02 17.28 -10.38
CA GLU A 297 -19.08 18.34 -10.79
C GLU A 297 -18.25 18.85 -9.61
N VAL A 298 -18.90 19.09 -8.45
CA VAL A 298 -18.21 19.47 -7.22
C VAL A 298 -17.19 18.42 -6.79
N LEU A 299 -17.55 17.14 -6.81
CA LEU A 299 -16.63 16.07 -6.44
C LEU A 299 -15.47 15.90 -7.41
N GLN A 300 -15.72 16.00 -8.71
CA GLN A 300 -14.69 15.92 -9.73
C GLN A 300 -13.62 17.00 -9.52
N SER A 301 -14.02 18.19 -9.06
CA SER A 301 -13.06 19.25 -8.70
C SER A 301 -12.11 18.84 -7.57
N LYS A 302 -12.60 18.03 -6.60
CA LYS A 302 -11.84 17.56 -5.43
C LYS A 302 -10.89 16.41 -5.75
N LEU A 303 -11.17 15.59 -6.77
CA LEU A 303 -10.32 14.45 -7.14
C LEU A 303 -8.87 14.86 -7.39
N ARG A 304 -8.66 16.07 -7.93
CA ARG A 304 -7.32 16.63 -8.15
C ARG A 304 -6.54 16.80 -6.85
N GLU A 305 -7.17 17.32 -5.81
CA GLU A 305 -6.50 17.63 -4.56
C GLU A 305 -6.09 16.37 -3.77
N LEU A 306 -6.61 15.20 -4.14
CA LEU A 306 -6.35 13.94 -3.44
C LEU A 306 -5.06 13.23 -3.85
N ILE A 307 -4.42 13.67 -4.95
CA ILE A 307 -3.12 13.16 -5.39
C ILE A 307 -2.11 14.30 -5.28
N PRO A 308 -1.27 14.35 -4.22
CA PRO A 308 -0.37 15.47 -3.97
C PRO A 308 0.47 15.84 -5.20
N ILE A 309 1.07 14.85 -5.87
CA ILE A 309 1.97 15.08 -7.01
C ILE A 309 1.28 15.60 -8.28
N LEU A 310 -0.05 15.54 -8.34
CA LEU A 310 -0.86 16.07 -9.45
C LEU A 310 -1.80 17.20 -9.03
N SER A 311 -1.77 17.55 -7.73
CA SER A 311 -2.82 18.35 -7.08
C SER A 311 -2.87 19.79 -7.55
N SER A 312 -1.74 20.36 -7.95
CA SER A 312 -1.66 21.75 -8.40
C SER A 312 -1.09 21.86 -9.80
N GLU A 313 -1.45 22.96 -10.48
CA GLU A 313 -0.91 23.29 -11.79
C GLU A 313 0.60 23.58 -11.74
N ASN A 314 1.08 24.17 -10.63
CA ASN A 314 2.51 24.43 -10.45
C ASN A 314 3.33 23.13 -10.49
N ILE A 315 2.90 22.09 -9.75
CA ILE A 315 3.60 20.79 -9.72
C ILE A 315 3.59 20.16 -11.11
N ARG A 316 2.43 20.17 -11.78
CA ARG A 316 2.27 19.64 -13.14
C ARG A 316 3.19 20.35 -14.15
N ASN A 317 3.28 21.66 -14.09
CA ASN A 317 4.14 22.44 -14.98
C ASN A 317 5.63 22.15 -14.74
N GLN A 318 6.03 21.91 -13.49
CA GLN A 318 7.40 21.50 -13.17
C GLN A 318 7.72 20.08 -13.66
N LEU A 319 6.79 19.12 -13.53
CA LEU A 319 7.04 17.73 -13.92
C LEU A 319 6.90 17.45 -15.42
N LYS A 320 6.03 18.19 -16.11
CA LYS A 320 5.68 17.96 -17.53
C LYS A 320 6.89 17.81 -18.47
N PRO A 321 7.94 18.65 -18.40
CA PRO A 321 9.09 18.53 -19.28
C PRO A 321 9.90 17.23 -19.11
N TYR A 322 9.75 16.54 -17.99
CA TYR A 322 10.56 15.36 -17.65
C TYR A 322 9.92 14.04 -18.10
N PHE A 323 8.62 14.00 -18.37
CA PHE A 323 7.99 12.79 -18.93
C PHE A 323 8.53 12.44 -20.32
N SER A 324 8.76 13.45 -21.17
CA SER A 324 9.43 13.25 -22.47
C SER A 324 10.91 12.87 -22.35
N GLN A 325 11.54 13.17 -21.20
CA GLN A 325 12.92 12.78 -20.87
C GLN A 325 13.01 11.40 -20.21
N GLY A 326 11.88 10.72 -20.02
CA GLY A 326 11.84 9.35 -19.51
C GLY A 326 11.55 9.21 -18.02
N LEU A 327 11.05 10.26 -17.34
CA LEU A 327 10.58 10.16 -15.96
C LEU A 327 9.60 8.98 -15.81
N LYS A 328 9.86 8.13 -14.81
CA LYS A 328 9.03 6.97 -14.49
C LYS A 328 8.10 7.28 -13.33
N ILE A 329 6.89 6.73 -13.40
CA ILE A 329 5.90 6.77 -12.32
C ILE A 329 5.40 5.36 -12.00
N ALA A 330 5.11 5.15 -10.72
CA ALA A 330 4.37 3.99 -10.24
C ALA A 330 2.97 4.44 -9.83
N ILE A 331 1.93 3.66 -10.12
CA ILE A 331 0.55 3.94 -9.75
C ILE A 331 0.08 2.81 -8.87
N ASN A 332 -0.04 3.08 -7.57
CA ASN A 332 -0.22 2.04 -6.57
C ASN A 332 -1.36 2.39 -5.61
N THR A 333 -1.99 1.38 -5.04
CA THR A 333 -3.13 1.57 -4.13
C THR A 333 -2.72 1.70 -2.67
N ASP A 334 -1.48 1.35 -2.32
CA ASP A 334 -1.01 1.26 -0.93
C ASP A 334 -1.97 0.38 -0.09
N GLU A 335 -2.21 -0.82 -0.62
CA GLU A 335 -3.29 -1.70 -0.18
C GLU A 335 -3.00 -2.26 1.21
N HIS A 336 -3.67 -1.71 2.22
CA HIS A 336 -3.62 -2.21 3.59
C HIS A 336 -4.82 -3.09 3.93
N LYS A 337 -5.96 -2.83 3.29
CA LYS A 337 -7.24 -3.46 3.58
C LYS A 337 -8.00 -3.66 2.28
N ASN A 338 -8.62 -4.81 2.14
CA ASN A 338 -9.43 -5.13 0.98
C ASN A 338 -10.84 -5.49 1.45
N LYS A 339 -11.81 -4.63 1.17
CA LYS A 339 -13.21 -4.84 1.56
C LYS A 339 -13.85 -6.05 0.83
N PHE A 340 -13.21 -6.59 -0.22
CA PHE A 340 -13.67 -7.74 -1.01
C PHE A 340 -13.12 -9.07 -0.52
N ILE A 341 -12.03 -9.03 0.25
CA ILE A 341 -11.49 -10.19 0.93
C ILE A 341 -12.19 -10.25 2.27
N ASP A 342 -13.19 -11.14 2.37
CA ASP A 342 -13.79 -11.41 3.66
C ASP A 342 -12.76 -12.14 4.52
N SER A 343 -12.23 -11.45 5.53
CA SER A 343 -11.27 -12.06 6.47
C SER A 343 -11.93 -13.13 7.35
N THR A 344 -13.25 -13.31 7.26
CA THR A 344 -13.95 -14.50 7.76
C THR A 344 -13.74 -15.70 6.84
N THR A 345 -12.49 -16.00 6.51
CA THR A 345 -12.15 -17.29 5.91
C THR A 345 -12.68 -18.41 6.78
N ASP A 346 -13.42 -19.31 6.15
CA ASP A 346 -13.93 -20.53 6.76
C ASP A 346 -12.77 -21.24 7.47
N LYS A 347 -13.00 -21.76 8.69
CA LYS A 347 -11.98 -22.34 9.60
C LYS A 347 -11.20 -23.54 9.00
N LYS A 348 -11.46 -23.88 7.74
CA LYS A 348 -10.91 -25.01 6.98
C LYS A 348 -9.85 -24.61 5.94
N GLY A 349 -9.43 -23.34 5.89
CA GLY A 349 -8.12 -22.94 5.37
C GLY A 349 -7.80 -23.23 3.90
N THR A 350 -8.79 -23.38 3.01
CA THR A 350 -8.51 -23.74 1.61
C THR A 350 -9.26 -22.97 0.54
N GLU A 351 -10.31 -22.20 0.85
CA GLU A 351 -10.99 -21.35 -0.14
C GLU A 351 -11.31 -19.97 0.44
N TYR A 352 -10.68 -18.93 -0.12
CA TYR A 352 -11.09 -17.55 0.12
C TYR A 352 -12.35 -17.28 -0.71
N SER A 353 -13.47 -17.00 -0.05
CA SER A 353 -14.66 -16.53 -0.76
C SER A 353 -14.55 -15.04 -1.03
N PHE A 354 -14.33 -14.66 -2.29
CA PHE A 354 -14.40 -13.27 -2.70
C PHE A 354 -15.86 -12.85 -2.82
N LYS A 355 -16.22 -11.70 -2.25
CA LYS A 355 -17.56 -11.14 -2.47
C LYS A 355 -17.76 -10.93 -3.99
N PRO A 356 -18.94 -11.29 -4.55
CA PRO A 356 -19.23 -11.03 -5.95
C PRO A 356 -18.88 -9.57 -6.30
N ARG A 357 -18.17 -9.36 -7.42
CA ARG A 357 -17.64 -8.07 -7.90
C ARG A 357 -18.35 -6.87 -7.26
N ASP A 358 -17.67 -6.17 -6.35
CA ASP A 358 -18.19 -4.90 -5.85
C ASP A 358 -18.21 -3.90 -7.01
N LEU A 359 -19.42 -3.66 -7.52
CA LEU A 359 -19.66 -2.75 -8.62
C LEU A 359 -19.17 -1.33 -8.30
N ARG A 360 -19.16 -0.91 -7.03
CA ARG A 360 -18.63 0.40 -6.64
C ARG A 360 -17.13 0.45 -6.80
N PHE A 361 -16.39 -0.55 -6.36
CA PHE A 361 -14.93 -0.55 -6.54
C PHE A 361 -14.52 -0.47 -8.01
N TRP A 362 -15.13 -1.31 -8.85
CA TRP A 362 -14.83 -1.28 -10.29
C TRP A 362 -15.24 0.05 -10.93
N ARG A 363 -16.32 0.68 -10.46
CA ARG A 363 -16.68 2.05 -10.87
C ARG A 363 -15.65 3.07 -10.37
N SER A 364 -15.12 2.92 -9.15
CA SER A 364 -14.05 3.79 -8.64
C SER A 364 -12.84 3.71 -9.55
N MET A 365 -12.40 2.50 -9.88
CA MET A 365 -11.26 2.28 -10.77
C MET A 365 -11.50 2.85 -12.18
N LYS A 366 -12.74 2.85 -12.68
CA LYS A 366 -13.10 3.51 -13.94
C LYS A 366 -13.06 5.03 -13.87
N ILE A 367 -13.53 5.62 -12.79
CA ILE A 367 -13.43 7.07 -12.56
C ILE A 367 -11.96 7.48 -12.47
N VAL A 368 -11.14 6.70 -11.75
CA VAL A 368 -9.69 6.88 -11.65
C VAL A 368 -9.03 6.81 -13.04
N GLU A 369 -9.40 5.81 -13.85
CA GLU A 369 -8.90 5.68 -15.23
C GLU A 369 -9.23 6.90 -16.09
N GLU A 370 -10.49 7.32 -16.13
CA GLU A 370 -10.93 8.49 -16.93
C GLU A 370 -10.21 9.76 -16.49
N TYR A 371 -10.10 9.95 -15.18
CA TYR A 371 -9.39 11.07 -14.57
C TYR A 371 -7.90 11.08 -14.97
N PHE A 372 -7.22 9.94 -14.87
CA PHE A 372 -5.81 9.84 -15.26
C PHE A 372 -5.60 10.00 -16.76
N ASN A 373 -6.47 9.44 -17.59
CA ASN A 373 -6.35 9.60 -19.04
C ASN A 373 -6.35 11.06 -19.46
N LYS A 374 -7.19 11.88 -18.83
CA LYS A 374 -7.19 13.33 -19.04
C LYS A 374 -5.86 13.95 -18.62
N ILE A 375 -5.43 13.71 -17.39
CA ILE A 375 -4.22 14.36 -16.84
C ILE A 375 -2.94 13.90 -17.52
N PHE A 376 -2.81 12.61 -17.78
CA PHE A 376 -1.66 12.04 -18.47
C PHE A 376 -1.58 12.53 -19.91
N SER A 377 -2.71 12.71 -20.60
CA SER A 377 -2.73 13.38 -21.90
C SER A 377 -2.26 14.84 -21.79
N GLU A 378 -2.70 15.59 -20.78
CA GLU A 378 -2.27 16.99 -20.55
C GLU A 378 -0.76 17.11 -20.25
N LEU A 379 -0.21 16.12 -19.53
CA LEU A 379 1.20 16.03 -19.12
C LEU A 379 2.10 15.37 -20.17
N GLY A 380 1.54 14.74 -21.20
CA GLY A 380 2.32 13.97 -22.18
C GLY A 380 2.91 12.67 -21.61
N VAL A 381 2.29 12.11 -20.57
CA VAL A 381 2.67 10.82 -19.99
C VAL A 381 2.23 9.70 -20.93
N LYS A 382 3.16 8.80 -21.24
CA LYS A 382 2.91 7.64 -22.11
C LYS A 382 2.97 6.34 -21.32
N LYS A 383 2.57 5.23 -21.95
CA LYS A 383 2.57 3.90 -21.34
C LYS A 383 3.96 3.54 -20.78
N GLU A 384 5.01 3.79 -21.56
CA GLU A 384 6.40 3.53 -21.18
C GLU A 384 6.89 4.34 -19.96
N ASN A 385 6.20 5.41 -19.56
CA ASN A 385 6.49 6.14 -18.34
C ASN A 385 5.93 5.45 -17.09
N ILE A 386 5.05 4.46 -17.22
CA ILE A 386 4.31 3.86 -16.10
C ILE A 386 4.81 2.44 -15.87
N ILE A 387 5.57 2.23 -14.79
CA ILE A 387 6.23 0.94 -14.54
C ILE A 387 5.23 -0.18 -14.24
N ASN A 388 4.00 0.13 -13.76
CA ASN A 388 2.93 -0.87 -13.61
C ASN A 388 2.47 -1.47 -14.95
N THR A 389 2.87 -0.90 -16.10
CA THR A 389 2.53 -1.42 -17.44
C THR A 389 3.62 -2.30 -18.06
N PHE A 390 4.75 -2.41 -17.38
CA PHE A 390 5.89 -3.21 -17.81
C PHE A 390 5.58 -4.70 -17.67
N THR A 391 6.22 -5.52 -18.50
CA THR A 391 6.34 -6.96 -18.29
C THR A 391 7.12 -7.26 -17.02
N LYS A 392 7.06 -8.53 -16.58
CA LYS A 392 7.83 -9.00 -15.41
C LYS A 392 9.33 -8.77 -15.63
N GLU A 393 9.82 -9.06 -16.83
CA GLU A 393 11.22 -8.96 -17.23
C GLU A 393 11.69 -7.50 -17.27
N GLU A 394 10.87 -6.59 -17.82
CA GLU A 394 11.16 -5.16 -17.83
C GLU A 394 11.22 -4.58 -16.40
N LEU A 395 10.36 -5.05 -15.48
CA LEU A 395 10.42 -4.64 -14.08
C LEU A 395 11.65 -5.18 -13.36
N GLU A 396 11.98 -6.46 -13.56
CA GLU A 396 13.20 -7.04 -12.99
C GLU A 396 14.44 -6.27 -13.44
N GLU A 397 14.51 -5.89 -14.72
CA GLU A 397 15.59 -5.05 -15.24
C GLU A 397 15.58 -3.64 -14.64
N PHE A 398 14.39 -3.03 -14.49
CA PHE A 398 14.26 -1.73 -13.84
C PHE A 398 14.74 -1.75 -12.38
N PHE A 399 14.55 -2.87 -11.66
CA PHE A 399 14.93 -2.99 -10.26
C PHE A 399 16.41 -3.37 -10.03
N LYS A 400 17.06 -4.03 -10.99
CA LYS A 400 18.45 -4.54 -10.90
C LYS A 400 19.59 -3.51 -10.92
N LYS A 401 19.27 -2.21 -10.82
CA LYS A 401 20.15 -1.04 -10.95
C LYS A 401 21.66 -1.26 -10.95
#